data_AF-A0A550HJ88-F1
#
_entry.id   AF-A0A550HJ88-F1
#
_cell.length_a   1.000
_cell.length_b   1.000
_cell.length_c   1.000
_cell.angle_alpha   90.00
_cell.angle_beta   90.00
_cell.angle_gamma   90.00
#
_symmetry.space_group_name_H-M   'P 1'
#
loop_
_entity.id
_entity.type
_entity.pdbx_description
1 polymer ?
#
loop_
_entity_poly.entity_id
_entity_poly.type
_entity_poly.pdbx_seq_one_letter_code
_entity_poly.pdbx_strand_id
1 'polypeptide(L)' 'MLIAQRPSLTEEVVDEFRSRFVIEPLEPGFGYTLGNSLRRTLLSSIPGAAVTSIR' A
#
# COMPACT_ATOMS: atom_id res chain seq x y z
N MET A 1 -4.09 24.47 -13.32
CA MET A 1 -3.57 23.66 -12.21
C MET A 1 -2.11 23.37 -12.50
N LEU A 2 -1.21 23.66 -11.55
CA LEU A 2 0.23 23.44 -11.73
C LEU A 2 0.50 21.93 -11.97
N ILE A 3 1.55 21.64 -12.74
CA ILE A 3 2.04 20.28 -12.99
C ILE A 3 2.34 19.64 -11.63
N ALA A 4 1.47 18.74 -11.16
CA ALA A 4 1.77 17.90 -10.02
C ALA A 4 3.03 17.11 -10.36
N GLN A 5 4.06 17.19 -9.51
CA GLN A 5 5.26 16.38 -9.68
C GLN A 5 4.84 14.91 -9.73
N ARG A 6 5.40 14.15 -10.67
CA ARG A 6 5.10 12.72 -10.79
C ARG A 6 5.51 12.02 -9.49
N PRO A 7 4.58 11.35 -8.78
CA PRO A 7 4.93 10.60 -7.60
C PRO A 7 5.85 9.43 -7.97
N SER A 8 6.86 9.20 -7.16
CA SER A 8 7.77 8.06 -7.21
C SER A 8 7.39 7.05 -6.13
N LEU A 9 7.65 5.77 -6.40
CA LEU A 9 7.50 4.67 -5.44
C LEU A 9 8.89 4.13 -5.15
N THR A 10 9.27 4.15 -3.87
CA THR A 10 10.51 3.53 -3.39
C THR A 10 10.16 2.37 -2.48
N GLU A 11 10.88 1.26 -2.64
CA GLU A 11 10.77 0.08 -1.77
C GLU A 11 12.03 -0.04 -0.90
N GLU A 12 11.82 -0.31 0.38
CA GLU A 12 12.84 -0.68 1.34
C GLU A 12 12.52 -2.07 1.89
N VAL A 13 13.34 -3.05 1.52
CA VAL A 13 13.20 -4.42 1.99
C VAL A 13 13.73 -4.52 3.42
N VAL A 14 12.89 -4.96 4.35
CA VAL A 14 13.22 -5.12 5.78
C VAL A 14 13.56 -6.58 6.10
N ASP A 15 12.78 -7.52 5.56
CA ASP A 15 13.06 -8.96 5.56
C ASP A 15 12.47 -9.62 4.29
N GLU A 16 12.68 -10.91 4.08
CA GLU A 16 12.10 -11.71 2.99
C GLU A 16 10.57 -11.54 2.83
N PHE A 17 9.83 -11.40 3.93
CA PHE A 17 8.37 -11.27 3.94
C PHE A 17 7.88 -9.88 4.39
N ARG A 18 8.77 -8.88 4.49
CA ARG A 18 8.43 -7.53 4.95
C ARG A 18 9.16 -6.45 4.15
N SER A 19 8.38 -5.62 3.46
CA SER A 19 8.86 -4.41 2.77
C SER A 19 8.13 -3.15 3.25
N ARG A 20 8.81 -2.01 3.21
CA ARG A 20 8.25 -0.67 3.42
C ARG A 20 8.21 0.08 2.08
N PHE A 21 7.04 0.57 1.71
CA PHE A 21 6.85 1.34 0.48
C PHE A 21 6.61 2.82 0.81
N VAL A 22 7.31 3.72 0.10
CA VAL A 22 7.20 5.17 0.23
C VAL A 22 6.75 5.76 -1.12
N ILE A 23 5.68 6.56 -1.11
CA ILE A 23 5.16 7.25 -2.29
C ILE A 23 5.26 8.75 -2.09
N GLU A 24 6.06 9.43 -2.91
CA GLU A 24 6.28 10.88 -2.82
C GLU A 24 6.73 11.50 -4.15
N PRO A 25 6.47 12.80 -4.38
CA PRO A 25 5.62 13.68 -3.58
C PRO A 25 4.13 13.47 -3.90
N LEU A 26 3.29 13.66 -2.90
CA LEU A 26 1.84 13.66 -3.04
C LEU A 26 1.28 15.04 -2.71
N GLU A 27 0.18 15.40 -3.37
CA GLU A 27 -0.56 16.60 -2.99
C GLU A 27 -1.08 16.49 -1.54
N PRO A 28 -1.16 17.62 -0.81
CA PRO A 28 -1.70 17.62 0.54
C PRO A 28 -3.07 16.91 0.61
N GLY A 29 -3.19 15.96 1.53
CA GLY A 29 -4.41 15.16 1.71
C GLY A 29 -4.47 13.85 0.92
N PHE A 30 -3.78 13.73 -0.23
CA PHE A 30 -3.79 12.49 -1.02
C PHE A 30 -3.19 11.29 -0.28
N GLY A 31 -2.24 11.54 0.63
CA GLY A 31 -1.67 10.50 1.48
C GLY A 31 -2.73 9.74 2.30
N TYR A 32 -3.75 10.44 2.83
CA TYR A 32 -4.82 9.80 3.59
C TYR A 32 -5.78 9.02 2.67
N THR A 33 -6.16 9.62 1.55
CA THR A 33 -7.08 9.03 0.57
C THR A 33 -6.51 7.73 -0.01
N LEU A 34 -5.25 7.76 -0.47
CA LEU A 34 -4.56 6.60 -1.01
C LEU A 34 -4.18 5.62 0.09
N GLY A 35 -3.64 6.09 1.21
CA GLY A 35 -3.15 5.22 2.30
C GLY A 35 -4.24 4.34 2.90
N ASN A 36 -5.42 4.91 3.22
CA ASN A 36 -6.52 4.13 3.77
C ASN A 36 -7.07 3.12 2.74
N SER A 37 -7.16 3.53 1.48
CA SER A 37 -7.63 2.66 0.39
C SER A 37 -6.67 1.49 0.16
N LEU A 38 -5.37 1.77 0.01
CA LEU A 38 -4.33 0.76 -0.19
C LEU A 38 -4.28 -0.23 0.98
N ARG A 39 -4.33 0.25 2.23
CA ARG A 39 -4.37 -0.64 3.40
C ARG A 39 -5.54 -1.62 3.34
N ARG A 40 -6.74 -1.15 2.98
CA ARG A 40 -7.93 -2.02 2.87
C ARG A 40 -7.80 -3.02 1.73
N THR A 41 -7.33 -2.58 0.57
CA THR A 41 -7.12 -3.45 -0.60
C THR A 41 -6.11 -4.55 -0.27
N LEU A 42 -4.98 -4.20 0.34
CA LEU A 42 -3.93 -5.17 0.69
C LEU A 42 -4.42 -6.21 1.72
N LEU A 43 -5.23 -5.81 2.70
CA LEU A 43 -5.69 -6.72 3.75
C LEU A 43 -6.90 -7.58 3.37
N SER A 44 -7.76 -7.10 2.46
CA SER A 44 -9.08 -7.73 2.23
C SER A 44 -9.35 -8.15 0.80
N SER A 45 -8.60 -7.66 -0.18
CA SER A 45 -8.89 -7.87 -1.60
C SER A 45 -7.91 -8.82 -2.29
N ILE A 46 -6.87 -9.27 -1.59
CA ILE A 46 -5.93 -10.25 -2.12
C ILE A 46 -6.51 -11.65 -1.85
N PRO A 47 -6.81 -12.45 -2.90
CA PRO A 47 -7.32 -13.79 -2.71
C PRO A 47 -6.27 -14.67 -2.03
N GLY A 48 -6.71 -15.44 -1.04
CA GLY A 48 -5.88 -16.40 -0.31
C GLY A 48 -6.71 -17.58 0.15
N ALA A 49 -6.04 -18.58 0.71
CA ALA A 49 -6.68 -19.74 1.32
C ALA A 49 -6.20 -19.87 2.77
N ALA A 50 -7.11 -20.28 3.66
CA ALA A 50 -6.80 -20.55 5.05
C ALA A 50 -7.66 -21.72 5.54
N VAL A 51 -7.19 -22.44 6.55
CA VAL A 51 -7.94 -23.54 7.17
C VAL A 51 -9.17 -22.98 7.87
N THR A 52 -10.36 -23.45 7.50
CA THR A 52 -11.61 -23.05 8.15
C THR A 52 -11.90 -23.91 9.39
N SER A 53 -11.65 -25.21 9.33
CA SER A 53 -11.83 -26.12 10.45
C SER A 53 -11.03 -27.41 10.27
N ILE A 54 -10.80 -28.10 11.39
CA ILE A 54 -10.24 -29.45 11.48
C ILE A 54 -11.20 -30.31 12.31
N ARG A 55 -11.31 -31.61 11.99
CA ARG A 55 -12.11 -32.59 12.76
C ARG A 55 -11.18 -33.44 13.62
#